data_AF-A0A9D6DNY9-F1
#
_entry.id   AF-A0A9D6DNY9-F1
#
_cell.length_a   1.000
_cell.length_b   1.000
_cell.length_c   1.000
_cell.angle_alpha   90.00
_cell.angle_beta   90.00
_cell.angle_gamma   90.00
#
_symmetry.space_group_name_H-M   'P 1'
#
loop_
_entity.id
_entity.type
_entity.pdbx_description
1 polymer ?
#
loop_
_entity_poly.entity_id
_entity_poly.type
_entity_poly.pdbx_seq_one_letter_code
_entity_poly.pdbx_strand_id
1 'polypeptide(L)' 'MFKFGKDEVKCSGCRACELICALHNKKECNPKEAFIKISGNFPEPGGYDMKILRGCTLCGECIRICPTGAVFEKPVKEAQ' A
#
# COMPACT_ATOMS: atom_id res chain seq x y z
N MET A 1 -8.23 0.55 -17.35
CA MET A 1 -7.01 0.88 -16.56
C MET A 1 -7.48 1.30 -15.18
N PHE A 2 -7.11 0.59 -14.11
CA PHE A 2 -7.55 0.90 -12.74
C PHE A 2 -6.53 1.79 -12.03
N LYS A 3 -6.97 2.61 -11.07
CA LYS A 3 -6.09 3.43 -10.22
C LYS A 3 -5.94 2.79 -8.85
N PHE A 4 -4.77 2.95 -8.24
CA PHE A 4 -4.55 2.56 -6.85
C PHE A 4 -5.29 3.51 -5.90
N GLY A 5 -6.08 2.96 -4.98
CA GLY A 5 -6.77 3.69 -3.90
C GLY A 5 -6.21 3.32 -2.54
N LYS A 6 -6.24 4.29 -1.61
CA LYS A 6 -5.84 4.11 -0.21
C LYS A 6 -6.81 4.78 0.75
N ASP A 7 -6.98 4.19 1.92
CA ASP A 7 -7.76 4.68 3.07
C ASP A 7 -6.88 4.62 4.32
N GLU A 8 -6.41 5.78 4.77
CA GLU A 8 -5.49 5.91 5.91
C GLU A 8 -6.16 5.60 7.25
N VAL A 9 -7.48 5.79 7.35
CA VAL A 9 -8.25 5.51 8.57
C VAL A 9 -8.35 4.01 8.82
N LYS A 10 -8.43 3.20 7.75
CA LYS A 10 -8.47 1.73 7.86
C LYS A 10 -7.09 1.09 8.03
N CYS A 11 -6.01 1.85 7.86
CA CYS A 11 -4.66 1.30 7.96
C CYS A 11 -4.32 1.01 9.43
N SER A 12 -4.08 -0.25 9.76
CA SER A 12 -3.66 -0.66 11.12
C SER A 12 -2.15 -0.59 11.35
N GLY A 13 -1.37 -0.27 10.30
CA GLY A 13 0.09 -0.28 10.39
C GLY A 13 0.74 -1.66 10.45
N CYS A 14 0.02 -2.74 10.08
CA CYS A 14 0.54 -4.13 10.17
C CYS A 14 1.71 -4.47 9.23
N ARG A 15 2.01 -3.63 8.22
CA ARG A 15 3.11 -3.78 7.25
C ARG A 15 3.09 -5.04 6.36
N ALA A 16 2.01 -5.82 6.36
CA ALA A 16 1.87 -6.98 5.47
C ALA A 16 2.01 -6.60 3.99
N CYS A 17 1.50 -5.44 3.59
CA CYS A 17 1.62 -4.92 2.23
C CYS A 17 3.08 -4.59 1.83
N GLU A 18 3.92 -4.15 2.78
CA GLU A 18 5.34 -3.91 2.53
C GLU A 18 6.05 -5.26 2.29
N LEU A 19 5.80 -6.24 3.16
CA LEU A 19 6.43 -7.55 3.07
C LEU A 19 6.06 -8.28 1.77
N ILE A 20 4.78 -8.37 1.41
CA ILE A 20 4.37 -9.05 0.18
C ILE A 20 4.91 -8.34 -1.07
N CYS A 21 5.03 -7.01 -1.02
CA CYS A 21 5.54 -6.24 -2.14
C CYS A 21 7.03 -6.54 -2.40
N ALA A 22 7.84 -6.61 -1.34
CA ALA A 22 9.25 -6.99 -1.43
C ALA A 22 9.40 -8.45 -1.90
N LEU A 23 8.65 -9.38 -1.32
CA LEU A 23 8.67 -10.80 -1.72
C LEU A 23 8.27 -10.97 -3.19
N HIS A 24 7.23 -10.29 -3.66
CA HIS A 24 6.74 -10.45 -5.03
C HIS A 24 7.68 -9.80 -6.06
N ASN A 25 8.08 -8.55 -5.84
CA ASN A 25 8.77 -7.75 -6.87
C ASN A 25 10.30 -7.81 -6.77
N LYS A 26 10.84 -8.08 -5.57
CA LYS A 26 12.27 -8.08 -5.30
C LYS A 26 12.81 -9.46 -4.95
N LYS A 27 11.92 -10.42 -4.66
CA LYS A 27 12.25 -11.77 -4.19
C LYS A 27 13.02 -11.78 -2.87
N GLU A 28 12.79 -10.75 -2.06
CA GLU A 28 13.48 -10.53 -0.79
C GLU A 28 12.48 -10.45 0.36
N CYS A 29 12.81 -11.10 1.49
CA CYS A 29 12.05 -10.99 2.74
C CYS A 29 12.46 -9.72 3.50
N ASN A 30 12.47 -8.57 2.81
CA ASN A 30 12.94 -7.30 3.36
C ASN A 30 11.95 -6.18 3.03
N PRO A 31 11.07 -5.78 3.97
CA PRO A 31 10.11 -4.69 3.78
C PRO A 31 10.74 -3.35 3.35
N LYS A 32 12.04 -3.12 3.58
CA LYS A 32 12.74 -1.91 3.10
C LYS A 32 12.86 -1.83 1.58
N GLU A 33 12.78 -2.96 0.87
CA GLU A 33 12.81 -3.02 -0.59
C GLU A 33 11.43 -2.87 -1.25
N ALA A 34 10.35 -2.80 -0.45
CA ALA A 34 8.98 -2.66 -0.94
C ALA A 34 8.72 -1.32 -1.63
N PHE A 35 7.88 -1.33 -2.68
CA PHE A 35 7.40 -0.13 -3.36
C PHE A 35 6.22 0.56 -2.64
N ILE A 36 5.58 -0.08 -1.67
CA ILE A 36 4.63 0.56 -0.76
C ILE A 36 5.31 0.72 0.61
N LYS A 37 5.14 1.89 1.22
CA LYS A 37 5.69 2.23 2.53
C LYS A 37 4.62 2.72 3.48
N ILE A 38 4.62 2.19 4.70
CA ILE A 38 3.80 2.64 5.81
C ILE A 38 4.65 3.49 6.77
N SER A 39 4.19 4.70 7.05
CA SER A 39 4.75 5.60 8.06
C SER A 39 3.72 5.86 9.15
N GLY A 40 4.10 5.75 10.43
CA GLY A 40 3.23 6.11 11.55
C GLY A 40 3.49 7.55 11.97
N ASN A 41 2.45 8.35 12.14
CA ASN A 41 2.54 9.75 12.54
C ASN A 41 2.01 9.91 13.97
N PHE A 42 2.87 9.66 14.95
CA PHE A 42 2.55 9.76 16.38
C PHE A 42 3.48 10.78 17.05
N PRO A 43 3.03 11.54 18.06
CA PRO A 43 1.76 11.41 18.78
C PRO A 43 0.53 12.01 18.06
N GLU A 44 0.70 13.11 17.32
CA GLU A 44 -0.35 13.79 16.55
C GLU A 44 0.13 13.93 15.09
N PRO A 45 -0.70 13.75 14.04
CA PRO A 45 -2.16 13.53 14.00
C PRO A 45 -2.67 12.15 14.48
N GLY A 46 -1.77 11.21 14.74
CA GLY A 46 -2.14 9.83 15.07
C GLY A 46 -2.57 9.06 13.82
N GLY A 47 -2.06 7.84 13.68
CA GLY A 47 -2.40 6.95 12.56
C GLY A 47 -1.25 6.73 11.59
N TYR A 48 -1.60 6.26 10.40
CA TYR A 48 -0.63 5.75 9.43
C TYR A 48 -0.85 6.32 8.03
N ASP A 49 0.24 6.83 7.44
CA ASP A 49 0.30 7.19 6.04
C ASP A 49 0.80 6.03 5.19
N MET A 50 0.32 6.00 3.95
CA MET A 50 0.80 5.08 2.92
C MET A 50 1.37 5.85 1.74
N LYS A 51 2.62 5.55 1.38
CA LYS A 51 3.32 6.12 0.22
C LYS A 51 3.65 5.03 -0.79
N ILE A 52 3.33 5.27 -2.05
CA ILE A 52 3.73 4.41 -3.16
C ILE A 52 4.94 5.04 -3.85
N LEU A 53 6.02 4.28 -3.91
CA LEU A 53 7.28 4.67 -4.53
C LEU A 53 7.25 4.43 -6.04
N ARG A 54 8.15 5.13 -6.73
CA ARG A 54 8.41 4.87 -8.15
C ARG A 54 8.86 3.42 -8.35
N GLY A 55 8.38 2.79 -9.41
CA GLY A 55 8.66 1.38 -9.73
C GLY A 55 7.55 0.40 -9.31
N CYS A 56 6.48 0.88 -8.66
CA CYS A 56 5.28 0.09 -8.48
C CYS A 56 4.69 -0.34 -9.84
N THR A 57 4.47 -1.64 -9.99
CA THR A 57 3.99 -2.29 -11.22
C THR A 57 2.46 -2.37 -11.30
N LEU A 58 1.74 -1.89 -10.27
CA LEU A 58 0.29 -2.06 -10.12
C LEU A 58 -0.16 -3.54 -10.12
N CYS A 59 0.68 -4.47 -9.65
CA CYS A 59 0.37 -5.91 -9.59
C CYS A 59 -0.75 -6.31 -8.61
N GLY A 60 -1.15 -5.42 -7.70
CA GLY A 60 -2.29 -5.65 -6.79
C GLY A 60 -2.05 -6.60 -5.60
N GLU A 61 -0.84 -7.14 -5.40
CA GLU A 61 -0.57 -8.05 -4.26
C GLU A 61 -0.81 -7.39 -2.89
N CYS A 62 -0.49 -6.10 -2.76
CA CYS A 62 -0.77 -5.34 -1.55
C CYS A 62 -2.27 -5.22 -1.24
N ILE A 63 -3.12 -5.22 -2.27
CA ILE A 63 -4.58 -5.19 -2.13
C ILE A 63 -5.06 -6.55 -1.62
N ARG A 64 -4.58 -7.64 -2.25
CA ARG A 64 -4.98 -9.02 -1.89
C ARG A 64 -4.64 -9.39 -0.45
N ILE A 65 -3.50 -8.93 0.08
CA ILE A 65 -3.07 -9.29 1.45
C ILE A 65 -3.62 -8.36 2.53
N CYS A 66 -4.17 -7.20 2.19
CA CYS A 66 -4.53 -6.19 3.19
C CYS A 66 -5.77 -6.64 3.98
N PRO A 67 -5.64 -6.98 5.28
CA PRO A 67 -6.77 -7.55 6.04
C PRO A 67 -7.87 -6.52 6.32
N THR A 68 -7.53 -5.23 6.35
CA THR A 68 -8.48 -4.14 6.62
C THR A 68 -9.08 -3.52 5.36
N GLY A 69 -8.61 -3.92 4.17
CA GLY A 69 -9.00 -3.28 2.91
C GLY A 69 -8.57 -1.81 2.81
N ALA A 70 -7.51 -1.41 3.51
CA ALA A 70 -6.96 -0.04 3.46
C ALA A 70 -6.37 0.33 2.09
N VAL A 71 -6.05 -0.66 1.26
CA VAL A 71 -5.60 -0.48 -0.13
C VAL A 71 -6.53 -1.24 -1.07
N PHE A 72 -6.98 -0.58 -2.13
CA PHE A 72 -8.05 -1.08 -3.00
C PHE A 72 -7.93 -0.55 -4.44
N GLU A 73 -8.63 -1.19 -5.37
CA GLU A 73 -8.73 -0.72 -6.76
C GLU A 73 -9.79 0.38 -6.85
N LYS A 74 -9.41 1.54 -7.42
CA LYS A 74 -10.33 2.64 -7.70
C LYS A 74 -10.72 2.61 -9.18
N PRO A 75 -12.03 2.57 -9.51
CA PRO A 75 -12.46 2.70 -10.89
C PRO A 75 -12.06 4.08 -11.41
N VAL A 76 -11.47 4.13 -12.61
CA VAL A 76 -11.18 5.39 -13.29
C VAL A 76 -12.49 5.89 -13.86
N LYS A 77 -13.07 6.93 -13.24
CA LYS A 77 -14.11 7.71 -13.92
C LYS A 77 -13.42 8.43 -15.08
N GLU A 78 -13.89 8.18 -16.30
CA GLU A 78 -13.51 8.99 -17.46
C GLU A 78 -13.85 10.44 -17.13
N ALA A 79 -12.85 11.32 -17.21
CA ALA A 79 -13.10 12.75 -17.17
C ALA A 79 -13.88 13.08 -18.44
N GLN A 80 -15.11 13.57 -18.28
CA GLN A 80 -15.88 14.20 -19.35
C GLN A 80 -15.19 15.51 -19.76
#